data_AF-A0A4V1BFD8-F1
#
_entry.id   AF-A0A4V1BFD8-F1
#
_cell.length_a   1.000
_cell.length_b   1.000
_cell.length_c   1.000
_cell.angle_alpha   90.00
_cell.angle_beta   90.00
_cell.angle_gamma   90.00
#
_symmetry.space_group_name_H-M   'P 1'
#
loop_
_entity.id
_entity.type
_entity.pdbx_description
1 polymer ?
#
loop_
_entity_poly.entity_id
_entity_poly.type
_entity_poly.pdbx_seq_one_letter_code
_entity_poly.pdbx_strand_id
1 'polypeptide(L)' 'MSSLRHRLLQQYRQPFDELLDTPEVRAELGEFDLEPALTRLVGPTVFAKLIGIEHAPRADCARIVDDFLAARAAS' A
#
# COMPACT_ATOMS: atom_id res chain seq x y z
N MET A 1 -2.02 -16.72 -22.99
CA MET A 1 -2.09 -17.33 -21.63
C MET A 1 -1.13 -16.56 -20.74
N SER A 2 -1.60 -15.89 -19.68
CA SER A 2 -0.69 -15.17 -18.78
C SER A 2 -0.08 -16.12 -17.76
N SER A 3 1.18 -15.89 -17.39
CA SER A 3 1.89 -16.70 -16.39
C SER A 3 1.27 -16.53 -15.00
N LEU A 4 1.54 -17.47 -14.09
CA LEU A 4 1.11 -17.37 -12.69
C LEU A 4 1.56 -16.04 -12.05
N ARG A 5 2.78 -15.59 -12.35
CA ARG A 5 3.32 -14.30 -11.91
C ARG A 5 2.42 -13.12 -12.32
N HIS A 6 1.97 -13.10 -13.56
CA HIS A 6 1.12 -12.02 -14.05
C HIS A 6 -0.24 -12.00 -13.35
N ARG A 7 -0.84 -13.17 -13.09
CA ARG A 7 -2.09 -13.26 -12.33
C ARG A 7 -1.95 -12.82 -10.88
N LEU A 8 -0.84 -13.16 -10.23
CA LEU A 8 -0.56 -12.68 -8.86
C LEU A 8 -0.44 -11.16 -8.82
N LEU A 9 0.24 -10.56 -9.80
CA LEU A 9 0.35 -9.10 -9.88
C LEU A 9 -1.03 -8.44 -10.10
N GLN A 10 -1.84 -8.95 -11.01
CA GLN A 10 -3.21 -8.44 -11.19
C GLN A 10 -4.04 -8.58 -9.90
N GLN A 11 -3.96 -9.72 -9.21
CA GLN A 11 -4.79 -9.95 -8.04
C GLN A 11 -4.40 -9.09 -6.83
N TYR A 12 -3.10 -8.85 -6.62
CA TYR A 12 -2.61 -8.24 -5.38
C TYR A 12 -2.08 -6.82 -5.54
N ARG A 13 -1.66 -6.42 -6.75
CA ARG A 13 -1.10 -5.08 -7.00
C ARG A 13 -2.11 -4.15 -7.66
N GLN A 14 -2.78 -4.62 -8.71
CA GLN A 14 -3.69 -3.80 -9.51
C GLN A 14 -4.73 -3.02 -8.68
N PRO A 15 -5.34 -3.57 -7.60
CA PRO A 15 -6.29 -2.81 -6.80
C PRO A 15 -5.69 -1.55 -6.16
N PHE A 16 -4.41 -1.59 -5.81
CA PHE A 16 -3.71 -0.41 -5.31
C PHE A 16 -3.36 0.55 -6.42
N ASP A 17 -2.92 0.04 -7.57
CA ASP A 17 -2.63 0.87 -8.74
C ASP A 17 -3.88 1.67 -9.14
N GLU A 18 -5.05 1.02 -9.18
CA GLU A 18 -6.34 1.66 -9.50
C GLU A 18 -6.79 2.67 -8.44
N LEU A 19 -6.66 2.36 -7.15
CA LEU A 19 -7.06 3.26 -6.06
C LEU A 19 -6.16 4.50 -5.99
N LEU A 20 -4.85 4.33 -6.15
CA LEU A 20 -3.87 5.40 -5.98
C LEU A 20 -3.74 6.30 -7.21
N ASP A 21 -4.27 5.87 -8.36
CA ASP A 21 -4.28 6.66 -9.59
C ASP A 21 -5.57 7.49 -9.78
N THR A 22 -6.52 7.42 -8.85
CA THR A 22 -7.75 8.22 -9.00
C THR A 22 -7.45 9.72 -8.84
N PRO A 23 -8.18 10.60 -9.55
CA PRO A 23 -8.01 12.06 -9.44
C PRO A 23 -8.16 12.58 -8.01
N GLU A 24 -9.08 11.98 -7.22
CA GLU A 24 -9.33 12.36 -5.84
C GLU A 24 -8.11 12.07 -4.96
N VAL A 25 -7.52 10.88 -5.09
CA VAL A 25 -6.33 10.49 -4.32
C VAL A 25 -5.09 11.25 -4.79
N ARG A 26 -4.97 11.52 -6.09
CA ARG A 26 -3.93 12.39 -6.65
C ARG A 26 -4.03 13.81 -6.11
N ALA A 27 -5.24 14.35 -5.94
CA ALA A 27 -5.45 15.67 -5.36
C ALA A 27 -5.11 15.72 -3.86
N GLU A 28 -5.38 14.63 -3.12
CA GLU A 28 -5.07 14.53 -1.68
C GLU A 28 -3.57 14.30 -1.42
N LEU A 29 -2.94 13.40 -2.17
CA LEU A 29 -1.56 12.96 -1.93
C LEU A 29 -0.52 13.73 -2.73
N GLY A 30 -0.94 14.54 -3.71
CA GLY A 30 -0.06 15.21 -4.67
C GLY A 30 0.66 14.21 -5.58
N GLU A 31 1.77 14.65 -6.18
CA GLU A 31 2.61 13.77 -7.00
C GLU A 31 3.42 12.79 -6.14
N PHE A 32 3.30 11.50 -6.42
CA PHE A 32 4.08 10.44 -5.77
C PHE A 32 4.35 9.26 -6.70
N ASP A 33 5.45 8.56 -6.41
CA ASP A 33 5.75 7.28 -7.02
C ASP A 33 5.01 6.14 -6.30
N LEU A 34 4.35 5.31 -7.10
CA LEU A 34 3.48 4.24 -6.64
C LEU A 34 4.24 3.11 -5.92
N GLU A 35 5.43 2.73 -6.41
CA GLU A 35 6.22 1.66 -5.81
C GLU A 35 6.72 1.99 -4.38
N PRO A 36 7.29 3.18 -4.12
CA PRO A 36 7.60 3.62 -2.76
C PRO A 36 6.37 3.76 -1.85
N ALA A 37 5.24 4.22 -2.39
CA ALA A 37 3.99 4.33 -1.63
C ALA A 37 3.50 2.96 -1.17
N LEU A 38 3.44 1.99 -2.10
CA LEU A 38 3.06 0.61 -1.81
C LEU A 38 4.00 -0.06 -0.81
N THR A 39 5.31 0.16 -0.95
CA THR A 39 6.30 -0.38 -0.02
C THR A 39 6.07 0.14 1.40
N ARG A 40 5.69 1.40 1.57
CA ARG A 40 5.37 1.98 2.89
C ARG A 40 4.05 1.48 3.47
N LEU A 41 3.02 1.34 2.64
CA LEU A 41 1.69 0.89 3.08
C LEU A 41 1.63 -0.61 3.41
N VAL A 42 2.30 -1.44 2.60
CA VAL A 42 2.18 -2.91 2.67
C VAL A 42 3.40 -3.55 3.35
N GLY A 43 4.57 -2.92 3.25
CA GLY A 43 5.83 -3.43 3.78
C GLY A 43 5.78 -3.78 5.27
N PRO A 44 5.27 -2.91 6.16
CA PRO A 44 5.17 -3.23 7.59
C PRO A 44 4.30 -4.47 7.86
N THR A 45 3.16 -4.60 7.18
CA THR A 45 2.24 -5.75 7.34
C THR A 45 2.88 -7.05 6.86
N VAL A 46 3.60 -7.02 5.73
CA VAL A 46 4.33 -8.17 5.21
C VAL A 46 5.48 -8.54 6.15
N PHE A 47 6.26 -7.55 6.59
CA PHE A 47 7.39 -7.76 7.49
C PHE A 47 6.96 -8.35 8.84
N ALA A 48 5.87 -7.85 9.43
CA ALA A 48 5.29 -8.39 10.66
C ALA A 48 5.00 -9.89 10.53
N LYS A 49 4.39 -10.33 9.42
CA LYS A 49 4.14 -11.74 9.15
C LYS A 49 5.43 -12.55 9.02
N LEU A 50 6.45 -12.01 8.34
CA LEU A 50 7.74 -12.68 8.16
C LEU A 50 8.46 -12.96 9.48
N ILE A 51 8.26 -12.11 10.50
CA ILE A 51 8.87 -12.27 11.84
C ILE A 51 7.95 -12.99 12.85
N GLY A 52 6.82 -13.55 12.39
CA GLY A 52 5.93 -14.37 13.23
C GLY A 52 4.85 -13.61 14.00
N ILE A 53 4.56 -12.35 13.65
CA ILE A 53 3.39 -11.63 14.20
C ILE A 53 2.16 -12.08 13.42
N GLU A 54 1.33 -12.94 14.04
CA GLU A 54 0.26 -13.67 13.36
C GLU A 54 -0.78 -12.75 12.69
N HIS A 55 -1.18 -11.67 13.36
CA HIS A 55 -2.11 -10.68 12.80
C HIS A 55 -1.69 -9.29 13.25
N ALA A 56 -1.49 -8.37 12.31
CA ALA A 56 -1.61 -6.95 12.62
C ALA A 56 -3.09 -6.68 12.93
N PRO A 57 -3.47 -6.29 14.16
CA PRO A 57 -4.80 -5.80 14.46
C PRO A 57 -5.25 -4.78 13.41
N ARG A 58 -6.56 -4.71 13.14
CA ARG A 58 -7.12 -3.69 12.22
C ARG A 58 -6.66 -2.26 12.60
N ALA A 59 -6.46 -2.01 13.88
CA ALA A 59 -5.92 -0.77 14.40
C ALA A 59 -4.49 -0.47 13.93
N ASP A 60 -3.63 -1.48 13.82
CA ASP A 60 -2.26 -1.29 13.30
C ASP A 60 -2.27 -1.01 11.80
N CYS A 61 -3.14 -1.67 11.03
CA CYS A 61 -3.32 -1.33 9.62
C CYS A 61 -3.80 0.13 9.44
N ALA A 62 -4.76 0.58 10.27
CA ALA A 62 -5.23 1.97 10.24
C ALA A 62 -4.10 2.94 10.58
N ARG A 63 -3.32 2.66 11.64
CA ARG A 63 -2.17 3.49 12.04
C ARG A 63 -1.11 3.59 10.93
N ILE A 64 -0.81 2.49 10.22
CA ILE A 64 0.11 2.52 9.07
C ILE A 64 -0.37 3.49 7.98
N VAL A 65 -1.68 3.49 7.70
CA VAL A 65 -2.28 4.41 6.72
C VAL A 65 -2.21 5.85 7.24
N ASP A 66 -2.59 6.10 8.49
CA ASP A 66 -2.56 7.43 9.09
C ASP A 66 -1.14 8.01 9.11
N ASP A 67 -0.14 7.21 9.49
CA ASP A 67 1.28 7.59 9.49
C ASP A 67 1.76 7.92 8.06
N PHE A 68 1.31 7.15 7.05
CA PHE A 68 1.61 7.43 5.65
C PHE A 68 1.01 8.76 5.19
N LEU A 69 -0.27 9.01 5.49
CA LEU A 69 -0.96 10.26 5.13
C LEU A 69 -0.32 11.47 5.83
N ALA A 70 -0.01 11.36 7.12
CA ALA A 70 0.65 12.41 7.88
C ALA A 70 2.03 12.76 7.31
N ALA A 71 2.83 11.76 6.91
CA ALA A 71 4.12 11.98 6.28
C ALA A 71 4.01 12.68 4.92
N ARG A 72 2.95 12.38 4.15
CA ARG A 72 2.68 13.04 2.87
C ARG A 72 2.25 14.49 3.03
N ALA A 73 1.42 14.80 4.03
CA ALA A 73 0.99 16.17 4.33
C ALA A 73 2.14 17.09 4.79
N ALA A 74 3.23 16.52 5.30
CA ALA A 74 4.40 17.26 5.76
C ALA A 74 5.48 17.48 4.68
N SER A 75 5.28 16.95 3.46
CA SER A 75 6.23 17.03 2.33
C SER A 75 5.87 18.14 1.35
#